data_AF-A0A8T4TK61-F1
#
_entry.id   AF-A0A8T4TK61-F1
#
_cell.length_a   1.000
_cell.length_b   1.000
_cell.length_c   1.000
_cell.angle_alpha   90.00
_cell.angle_beta   90.00
_cell.angle_gamma   90.00
#
_symmetry.space_group_name_H-M   'P 1'
#
loop_
_entity.id
_entity.type
_entity.pdbx_description
1 polymer ?
#
loop_
_entity_poly.entity_id
_entity_poly.type
_entity_poly.pdbx_seq_one_letter_code
_entity_poly.pdbx_strand_id
1 'polypeptide(L)'
;MNKRGFIRTLEAVAAIIIVFLFIYYAGRNSQEDTRFVQGIRSLQESILDDVGKNDDFRECIVNSGIADFNQIVEGFKASNCINIKQDNCAKDVDCYIEGSLPLRYKERYAFTICSPSDLGSCSLPGSIGGSKEVYTSAVIISSSLKNEGKYGPRILRMWLY
;
A
#
# COMPACT_ATOMS: atom_id res chain seq x y z
N MET A 1 -38.44 -23.44 49.90
CA MET A 1 -37.47 -23.07 48.84
C MET A 1 -36.18 -22.55 49.47
N ASN A 2 -35.04 -23.13 49.14
CA ASN A 2 -33.77 -22.88 49.81
C ASN A 2 -33.03 -21.68 49.17
N LYS A 3 -33.34 -20.46 49.64
CA LYS A 3 -32.83 -19.19 49.06
C LYS A 3 -31.31 -19.10 48.99
N ARG A 4 -30.61 -19.82 49.88
CA ARG A 4 -29.14 -19.80 49.97
C ARG A 4 -28.45 -20.55 48.82
N GLY A 5 -29.10 -21.57 48.26
CA GLY A 5 -28.58 -22.29 47.10
C GLY A 5 -28.64 -21.44 45.82
N PHE A 6 -29.74 -20.68 45.66
CA PHE A 6 -29.96 -19.83 44.49
C PHE A 6 -28.91 -18.70 44.36
N ILE A 7 -28.53 -18.08 45.48
CA ILE A 7 -27.51 -17.03 45.50
C ILE A 7 -26.16 -17.57 45.02
N ARG A 8 -25.76 -18.76 45.50
CA ARG A 8 -24.49 -19.38 45.09
C ARG A 8 -24.46 -19.73 43.60
N THR A 9 -25.59 -20.21 43.06
CA THR A 9 -25.69 -20.48 41.62
C THR A 9 -25.64 -19.20 40.79
N LEU A 10 -26.25 -18.12 41.26
CA LEU A 10 -26.24 -16.83 40.55
C LEU A 10 -24.84 -16.21 40.53
N GLU A 11 -24.10 -16.31 41.63
CA GLU A 11 -22.71 -15.85 41.72
C GLU A 11 -21.80 -16.60 40.73
N ALA A 12 -21.92 -17.92 40.66
CA ALA A 12 -21.14 -18.72 39.71
C ALA A 12 -21.45 -18.34 38.24
N VAL A 13 -22.72 -18.10 37.92
CA VAL A 13 -23.14 -17.65 36.57
C VAL A 13 -22.57 -16.26 36.27
N ALA A 14 -22.63 -15.33 37.22
CA ALA A 14 -22.06 -13.99 37.06
C ALA A 14 -20.54 -14.04 36.82
N ALA A 15 -19.81 -14.87 37.56
CA ALA A 15 -18.36 -15.07 37.36
C ALA A 15 -18.05 -15.59 35.96
N ILE A 16 -18.81 -16.57 35.47
CA ILE A 16 -18.66 -17.12 34.12
C ILE A 16 -18.90 -16.04 33.05
N ILE A 17 -19.96 -15.23 33.20
CA ILE A 17 -20.26 -14.13 32.26
C ILE A 17 -19.11 -13.10 32.25
N ILE A 18 -18.57 -12.73 33.42
CA ILE A 18 -17.45 -11.78 33.52
C ILE A 18 -16.21 -12.33 32.80
N VAL A 19 -15.88 -13.61 32.98
CA VAL A 19 -14.76 -14.26 32.28
C VAL A 19 -14.97 -14.24 30.77
N PHE A 20 -16.17 -14.54 30.28
CA PHE A 20 -16.46 -14.47 28.84
C PHE A 20 -16.37 -13.04 28.29
N LEU A 21 -16.87 -12.04 29.01
CA LEU A 21 -16.74 -10.64 28.62
C LEU A 21 -15.27 -10.21 28.55
N PHE A 22 -14.45 -10.65 29.51
CA PHE A 22 -13.02 -10.37 29.50
C PHE A 22 -12.32 -11.01 28.30
N ILE A 23 -12.58 -12.30 28.01
CA ILE A 23 -12.02 -12.99 26.84
C ILE A 23 -12.46 -12.30 25.54
N TYR A 24 -13.73 -11.93 25.43
CA TYR A 24 -14.26 -11.22 24.26
C TYR A 24 -13.56 -9.86 24.06
N TYR A 25 -13.40 -9.09 25.13
CA TYR A 25 -12.77 -7.78 25.06
C TYR A 25 -11.27 -7.88 24.75
N ALA A 26 -10.55 -8.81 25.40
CA ALA A 26 -9.13 -9.03 25.16
C ALA A 26 -8.85 -9.56 23.74
N GLY A 27 -9.73 -10.40 23.19
CA GLY A 27 -9.57 -10.97 21.85
C GLY A 27 -9.91 -10.02 20.69
N ARG A 28 -10.64 -8.93 20.95
CA ARG A 28 -11.13 -8.02 19.89
C ARG A 28 -10.03 -7.14 19.31
N ASN A 29 -9.04 -6.74 20.12
CA ASN A 29 -8.03 -5.77 19.70
C ASN A 29 -7.02 -6.32 18.69
N SER A 30 -6.83 -7.64 18.57
CA SER A 30 -5.84 -8.22 17.66
C SER A 30 -6.35 -8.49 16.24
N GLN A 31 -7.67 -8.54 16.03
CA GLN A 31 -8.23 -8.88 14.72
C GLN A 31 -8.36 -7.67 13.78
N GLU A 32 -8.55 -6.47 14.31
CA GLU A 32 -8.79 -5.28 13.48
C GLU A 32 -7.54 -4.87 12.69
N ASP A 33 -6.37 -4.89 13.34
CA ASP A 33 -5.09 -4.54 12.72
C ASP A 33 -4.75 -5.45 11.53
N THR A 34 -4.98 -6.77 11.67
CA THR A 34 -4.65 -7.73 10.61
C THR A 34 -5.52 -7.54 9.36
N ARG A 35 -6.81 -7.24 9.52
CA ARG A 35 -7.72 -6.96 8.40
C ARG A 35 -7.36 -5.67 7.71
N PHE A 36 -6.98 -4.65 8.47
CA PHE A 36 -6.52 -3.38 7.93
C PHE A 36 -5.25 -3.54 7.09
N VAL A 37 -4.23 -4.21 7.63
CA VAL A 37 -2.97 -4.49 6.93
C VAL A 37 -3.22 -5.29 5.64
N GLN A 38 -4.08 -6.31 5.69
CA GLN A 38 -4.46 -7.09 4.51
C GLN A 38 -5.19 -6.25 3.46
N GLY A 39 -6.07 -5.35 3.91
CA GLY A 39 -6.77 -4.42 3.01
C GLY A 39 -5.81 -3.46 2.31
N ILE A 40 -4.85 -2.88 3.03
CA ILE A 40 -3.81 -2.04 2.43
C ILE A 40 -2.98 -2.83 1.43
N ARG A 41 -2.53 -4.03 1.81
CA ARG A 41 -1.73 -4.88 0.94
C ARG A 41 -2.49 -5.22 -0.35
N SER A 42 -3.73 -5.65 -0.25
CA SER A 42 -4.57 -5.99 -1.41
C SER A 42 -4.80 -4.78 -2.31
N LEU A 43 -4.98 -3.59 -1.73
CA LEU A 43 -5.08 -2.35 -2.49
C LEU A 43 -3.79 -2.06 -3.26
N GLN A 44 -2.64 -2.15 -2.59
CA GLN A 44 -1.34 -1.90 -3.23
C GLN A 44 -1.05 -2.91 -4.34
N GLU A 45 -1.28 -4.20 -4.07
CA GLU A 45 -1.09 -5.27 -5.05
C GLU A 45 -2.02 -5.09 -6.26
N SER A 46 -3.29 -4.70 -6.07
CA SER A 46 -4.22 -4.44 -7.18
C SER A 46 -3.73 -3.29 -8.06
N ILE A 47 -3.33 -2.16 -7.48
CA ILE A 47 -2.87 -0.99 -8.24
C ILE A 47 -1.58 -1.33 -9.01
N LEU A 48 -0.62 -2.00 -8.36
CA LEU A 48 0.64 -2.38 -8.98
C LEU A 48 0.46 -3.44 -10.08
N ASP A 49 -0.47 -4.38 -9.89
CA ASP A 49 -0.83 -5.39 -10.89
C ASP A 49 -1.49 -4.75 -12.12
N ASP A 50 -2.39 -3.78 -11.93
CA ASP A 50 -2.98 -3.03 -13.04
C ASP A 50 -1.93 -2.23 -13.83
N VAL A 51 -1.02 -1.55 -13.12
CA VAL A 51 0.11 -0.86 -13.75
C VAL A 51 1.03 -1.84 -14.50
N GLY A 52 1.27 -3.01 -13.90
CA GLY A 52 2.09 -4.06 -14.47
C GLY A 52 1.45 -4.79 -15.66
N LYS A 53 0.13 -4.70 -15.84
CA LYS A 53 -0.63 -5.28 -16.97
C LYS A 53 -0.89 -4.31 -18.11
N ASN A 54 -0.81 -3.01 -17.86
CA ASN A 54 -1.01 -1.98 -18.87
C ASN A 54 0.26 -1.80 -19.72
N ASP A 55 0.21 -2.16 -21.00
CA ASP A 55 1.38 -2.09 -21.89
C ASP A 55 1.94 -0.68 -22.05
N ASP A 56 1.10 0.36 -22.05
CA ASP A 56 1.55 1.75 -22.14
C ASP A 56 2.38 2.12 -20.91
N PHE A 57 1.90 1.79 -19.70
CA PHE A 57 2.67 2.02 -18.46
C PHE A 57 3.94 1.19 -18.40
N ARG A 58 3.90 -0.07 -18.83
CA ARG A 58 5.09 -0.92 -18.84
C ARG A 58 6.18 -0.38 -19.76
N GLU A 59 5.81 -0.01 -20.99
CA GLU A 59 6.74 0.53 -21.97
C GLU A 59 7.34 1.84 -21.48
N CYS A 60 6.49 2.72 -20.98
CA CYS A 60 6.83 3.99 -20.34
C CYS A 60 7.84 3.80 -19.19
N ILE A 61 7.55 2.91 -18.23
CA ILE A 61 8.39 2.65 -17.06
C ILE A 61 9.76 2.09 -17.48
N VAL A 62 9.80 1.16 -18.42
CA VAL A 62 11.06 0.54 -18.85
C VAL A 62 11.92 1.51 -19.66
N ASN A 63 11.31 2.32 -20.53
CA ASN A 63 12.02 3.26 -21.40
C ASN A 63 12.46 4.54 -20.68
N SER A 64 11.82 4.89 -19.58
CA SER A 64 12.18 6.06 -18.80
C SER A 64 13.56 5.99 -18.15
N GLY A 65 14.23 7.14 -18.05
CA GLY A 65 15.47 7.26 -17.31
C GLY A 65 15.20 7.22 -15.80
N ILE A 66 16.12 6.66 -15.03
CA ILE A 66 16.03 6.65 -13.54
C ILE A 66 15.94 8.09 -13.00
N ALA A 67 16.58 9.05 -13.67
CA ALA A 67 16.53 10.46 -13.30
C ALA A 67 15.14 11.08 -13.38
N ASP A 68 14.25 10.56 -14.25
CA ASP A 68 12.89 11.06 -14.43
C ASP A 68 11.97 10.68 -13.25
N PHE A 69 12.35 9.65 -12.49
CA PHE A 69 11.60 9.09 -11.37
C PHE A 69 12.22 9.36 -9.99
N ASN A 70 13.49 9.79 -9.95
CA ASN A 70 14.16 10.19 -8.73
C ASN A 70 13.70 11.55 -8.18
N GLN A 71 12.89 12.30 -8.94
CA GLN A 71 12.00 13.26 -8.31
C GLN A 71 10.93 12.44 -7.59
N ILE A 72 11.25 12.04 -6.36
CA ILE A 72 10.24 11.62 -5.39
C ILE A 72 9.12 12.65 -5.53
N VAL A 73 7.95 12.18 -5.94
CA VAL A 73 6.78 13.02 -6.10
C VAL A 73 6.30 13.37 -4.68
N GLU A 74 7.10 14.16 -3.96
CA GLU A 74 6.80 14.67 -2.64
C GLU A 74 5.76 15.76 -2.83
N GLY A 75 4.48 15.36 -2.80
CA GLY A 75 3.38 16.30 -2.78
C GLY A 75 3.14 17.01 -4.11
N PHE A 76 3.16 16.30 -5.25
CA PHE A 76 2.30 16.76 -6.35
C PHE A 76 0.87 16.72 -5.83
N LYS A 77 0.38 17.88 -5.42
CA LYS A 77 -1.05 18.09 -5.28
C LYS A 77 -1.61 17.87 -6.68
N ALA A 78 -2.38 16.80 -6.80
CA ALA A 78 -3.27 16.32 -7.85
C ALA A 78 -4.12 17.34 -8.62
N SER A 79 -3.89 18.64 -8.45
CA SER A 79 -4.82 19.65 -8.91
C SER A 79 -4.94 19.69 -10.43
N ASN A 80 -4.11 18.95 -11.19
CA ASN A 80 -4.25 18.85 -12.65
C ASN A 80 -3.86 17.48 -13.25
N CYS A 81 -4.45 16.38 -12.78
CA CYS A 81 -4.53 15.14 -13.58
C CYS A 81 -5.55 15.28 -14.75
N ILE A 82 -5.44 16.38 -15.51
CA ILE A 82 -6.36 16.73 -16.60
C ILE A 82 -5.65 16.44 -17.92
N ASN A 83 -5.96 15.28 -18.54
CA ASN A 83 -5.72 14.98 -19.96
C ASN A 83 -4.38 15.48 -20.54
N ILE A 84 -3.27 15.36 -19.82
CA ILE A 84 -1.98 15.71 -20.39
C ILE A 84 -1.33 14.42 -20.84
N LYS A 85 -1.46 14.13 -22.14
CA LYS A 85 -0.43 13.36 -22.86
C LYS A 85 0.85 14.19 -22.87
N GLN A 86 1.42 14.43 -21.69
CA GLN A 86 2.73 15.03 -21.55
C GLN A 86 3.69 13.86 -21.58
N ASP A 87 4.82 14.00 -22.28
CA ASP A 87 5.87 12.99 -22.41
C ASP A 87 6.54 12.58 -21.07
N ASN A 88 5.90 12.81 -19.92
CA ASN A 88 6.40 12.49 -18.61
C ASN A 88 5.69 11.27 -18.03
N CYS A 89 6.31 10.11 -18.28
CA CYS A 89 5.87 8.82 -17.80
C CYS A 89 5.49 8.78 -16.31
N ALA A 90 6.29 9.44 -15.47
CA ALA A 90 6.10 9.44 -14.03
C ALA A 90 4.76 10.05 -13.63
N LYS A 91 4.33 11.09 -14.34
CA LYS A 91 3.08 11.81 -14.09
C LYS A 91 1.85 10.98 -14.44
N ASP A 92 1.90 10.21 -15.52
CA ASP A 92 0.78 9.35 -15.93
C ASP A 92 0.57 8.22 -14.92
N VAL A 93 1.67 7.61 -14.46
CA VAL A 93 1.64 6.59 -13.41
C VAL A 93 1.17 7.18 -12.07
N ASP A 94 1.66 8.36 -11.69
CA ASP A 94 1.24 9.10 -10.48
C ASP A 94 -0.28 9.37 -10.50
N CYS A 95 -0.79 9.95 -11.59
CA CYS A 95 -2.21 10.22 -11.76
C CYS A 95 -3.07 8.95 -11.73
N TYR A 96 -2.58 7.85 -12.29
CA TYR A 96 -3.29 6.56 -12.21
C TYR A 96 -3.35 6.03 -10.77
N ILE A 97 -2.21 6.02 -10.06
CA ILE A 97 -2.13 5.56 -8.67
C ILE A 97 -3.06 6.41 -7.81
N GLU A 98 -2.99 7.74 -7.92
CA GLU A 98 -3.83 8.64 -7.12
C GLU A 98 -5.31 8.48 -7.43
N GLY A 99 -5.67 8.33 -8.71
CA GLY A 99 -7.05 8.09 -9.14
C GLY A 99 -7.62 6.78 -8.58
N SER A 100 -6.75 5.79 -8.35
CA SER A 100 -7.11 4.47 -7.81
C SER A 100 -7.13 4.42 -6.28
N LEU A 101 -6.52 5.39 -5.60
CA LEU A 101 -6.45 5.44 -4.14
C LEU A 101 -7.74 6.02 -3.51
N PRO A 102 -8.23 5.42 -2.40
CA PRO A 102 -9.24 6.03 -1.54
C PRO A 102 -8.81 7.41 -1.03
N LEU A 103 -9.78 8.31 -0.83
CA LEU A 103 -9.54 9.71 -0.39
C LEU A 103 -8.57 9.84 0.80
N ARG A 104 -8.65 8.92 1.78
CA ARG A 104 -7.80 8.93 2.98
C ARG A 104 -6.30 8.70 2.71
N TYR A 105 -5.95 8.15 1.55
CA TYR A 105 -4.58 7.80 1.17
C TYR A 105 -3.99 8.69 0.07
N LYS A 106 -4.79 9.55 -0.56
CA LYS A 106 -4.35 10.39 -1.68
C LYS A 106 -3.23 11.36 -1.30
N GLU A 107 -3.17 11.80 -0.04
CA GLU A 107 -2.09 12.67 0.45
C GLU A 107 -1.01 11.90 1.23
N ARG A 108 -1.13 10.58 1.28
CA ARG A 108 -0.29 9.70 2.12
C ARG A 108 0.19 8.48 1.36
N TYR A 109 0.71 8.75 0.17
CA TYR A 109 1.37 7.75 -0.63
C TYR A 109 2.62 8.33 -1.26
N ALA A 110 3.53 7.46 -1.62
CA ALA A 110 4.65 7.76 -2.49
C ALA A 110 4.91 6.54 -3.36
N PHE A 111 5.57 6.73 -4.49
CA PHE A 111 6.11 5.62 -5.27
C PHE A 111 7.46 6.01 -5.86
N THR A 112 8.27 5.01 -6.18
CA THR A 112 9.53 5.19 -6.91
C THR A 112 9.69 4.08 -7.93
N ILE A 113 10.49 4.38 -8.94
CA ILE A 113 10.93 3.39 -9.92
C ILE A 113 12.44 3.29 -9.81
N CYS A 114 12.92 2.08 -9.56
CA CYS A 114 14.35 1.82 -9.42
C CYS A 114 14.80 0.71 -10.36
N SER A 115 16.11 0.68 -10.62
CA SER A 115 16.75 -0.44 -11.30
C SER A 115 17.07 -1.54 -10.30
N PRO A 116 16.83 -2.84 -10.60
CA PRO A 116 17.29 -3.95 -9.75
C PRO A 116 18.80 -3.94 -9.49
N SER A 117 19.58 -3.33 -10.39
CA SER A 117 21.03 -3.19 -10.25
C SER A 117 21.45 -2.07 -9.29
N ASP A 118 20.55 -1.13 -8.98
CA ASP A 118 20.79 0.00 -8.09
C ASP A 118 19.78 -0.01 -6.95
N LEU A 119 20.00 -0.91 -5.99
CA LEU A 119 19.13 -1.05 -4.81
C LEU A 119 19.09 0.23 -3.95
N GLY A 120 20.11 1.09 -4.03
CA GLY A 120 20.15 2.36 -3.30
C GLY A 120 19.07 3.34 -3.75
N SER A 121 18.71 3.31 -5.04
CA SER A 121 17.65 4.15 -5.60
C SER A 121 16.22 3.78 -5.16
N CYS A 122 16.05 2.65 -4.45
CA CYS A 122 14.75 2.18 -3.93
C CYS A 122 14.60 2.39 -2.41
N SER A 123 15.31 3.36 -1.84
CA SER A 123 15.21 3.69 -0.42
C SER A 123 13.86 4.32 -0.06
N LEU A 124 13.49 4.21 1.22
CA LEU A 124 12.33 4.91 1.78
C LEU A 124 12.49 6.43 1.53
N PRO A 125 11.48 7.09 0.92
CA PRO A 125 11.50 8.54 0.73
C PRO A 125 11.66 9.29 2.06
N GLY A 126 12.45 10.36 2.04
CA GLY A 126 12.72 11.18 3.24
C GLY A 126 11.46 11.77 3.86
N SER A 127 10.48 12.13 3.03
CA SER A 127 9.13 12.57 3.43
C SER A 127 8.37 11.60 4.35
N ILE A 128 8.72 10.31 4.35
CA ILE A 128 8.04 9.29 5.16
C ILE A 128 8.72 9.08 6.53
N GLY A 129 9.89 9.68 6.76
CA GLY A 129 10.76 9.42 7.92
C GLY A 129 10.17 9.68 9.32
N GLY A 130 8.93 10.20 9.43
CA GLY A 130 8.22 10.41 10.71
C GLY A 130 6.94 9.60 10.88
N SER A 131 6.55 8.78 9.90
CA SER A 131 5.32 8.00 9.96
C SER A 131 5.47 6.81 10.91
N LYS A 132 4.46 6.59 11.76
CA LYS A 132 4.44 5.47 12.73
C LYS A 132 4.30 4.12 12.05
N GLU A 133 3.59 4.08 10.94
CA GLU A 133 3.29 2.88 10.17
C GLU A 133 3.54 3.18 8.70
N VAL A 134 4.28 2.31 8.03
CA VAL A 134 4.59 2.43 6.60
C VAL A 134 4.37 1.06 5.96
N TYR A 135 3.51 1.04 4.97
CA TYR A 135 3.14 -0.15 4.22
C TYR A 135 3.76 -0.07 2.83
N THR A 136 4.50 -1.09 2.42
CA THR A 136 5.17 -1.10 1.11
C THR A 136 4.85 -2.35 0.32
N SER A 137 4.65 -2.17 -0.98
CA SER A 137 4.56 -3.25 -1.96
C SER A 137 5.33 -2.84 -3.21
N ALA A 138 5.77 -3.82 -3.98
CA ALA A 138 6.53 -3.57 -5.21
C ALA A 138 6.22 -4.63 -6.27
N VAL A 139 6.31 -4.22 -7.53
CA VAL A 139 6.19 -5.09 -8.70
C VAL A 139 7.43 -4.91 -9.58
N ILE A 140 7.88 -6.02 -10.18
CA ILE A 140 8.96 -6.00 -11.15
C ILE A 140 8.32 -5.93 -12.54
N ILE A 141 8.67 -4.89 -13.29
CA ILE A 141 8.18 -4.63 -14.64
C ILE A 141 9.33 -4.86 -15.61
N SER A 142 9.14 -5.74 -16.58
CA SER A 142 10.09 -5.96 -17.68
C SER A 142 9.42 -5.69 -19.02
N SER A 143 10.20 -5.16 -19.97
CA SER A 143 9.74 -4.94 -21.34
C SER A 143 9.59 -6.26 -22.09
N SER A 144 8.77 -6.22 -23.14
CA SER A 144 8.69 -7.35 -24.08
C SER A 144 10.02 -7.54 -24.84
N LEU A 145 10.30 -8.78 -25.22
CA LEU A 145 11.45 -9.23 -26.04
C LEU A 145 11.60 -8.50 -27.40
N LYS A 146 10.66 -7.63 -27.78
CA LYS A 146 10.62 -6.98 -29.09
C LYS A 146 11.79 -6.04 -29.34
N ASN A 147 12.37 -5.46 -28.28
CA ASN A 147 13.55 -4.61 -28.40
C ASN A 147 14.82 -5.45 -28.20
N GLU A 148 15.46 -5.78 -29.31
CA GLU A 148 16.64 -6.64 -29.46
C GLU A 148 17.73 -6.43 -28.38
N GLY A 149 17.69 -7.25 -27.33
CA GLY A 149 18.84 -7.47 -26.44
C GLY A 149 19.00 -6.54 -25.23
N LYS A 150 18.13 -5.54 -25.00
CA LYS A 150 18.19 -4.71 -23.79
C LYS A 150 17.08 -5.07 -22.79
N TYR A 151 17.37 -6.10 -21.98
CA TYR A 151 16.60 -6.39 -20.77
C TYR A 151 16.97 -5.40 -19.66
N GLY A 152 16.10 -4.42 -19.43
CA GLY A 152 16.21 -3.48 -18.32
C GLY A 152 15.00 -3.57 -17.40
N PRO A 153 14.86 -4.65 -16.60
CA PRO A 153 13.76 -4.72 -15.63
C PRO A 153 13.81 -3.50 -14.71
N ARG A 154 12.63 -3.03 -14.30
CA ARG A 154 12.43 -1.95 -13.35
C ARG A 154 11.60 -2.46 -12.19
N ILE A 155 11.79 -1.89 -11.02
CA ILE A 155 10.97 -2.16 -9.85
C ILE A 155 10.15 -0.90 -9.60
N LEU A 156 8.82 -1.02 -9.69
CA LEU A 156 7.90 0.00 -9.23
C LEU A 156 7.53 -0.34 -7.79
N ARG A 157 7.90 0.54 -6.86
CA ARG A 157 7.63 0.38 -5.43
C ARG A 157 6.70 1.49 -4.97
N MET A 158 5.69 1.12 -4.18
CA MET A 158 4.74 2.04 -3.59
C MET A 158 4.80 1.97 -2.07
N TRP A 159 4.58 3.11 -1.42
CA TRP A 159 4.46 3.27 0.02
C TRP A 159 3.13 3.94 0.35
N LEU A 160 2.48 3.48 1.43
CA LEU A 160 1.33 4.10 2.06
C LEU A 160 1.65 4.32 3.53
N TYR A 161 1.28 5.47 4.08
CA TYR A 161 1.66 5.87 5.44
C TYR A 161 0.63 6.77 6.14
#